data_AF-A0A1H9YT43-F1
#
_entry.id   AF-A0A1H9YT43-F1
#
_cell.length_a   1.000
_cell.length_b   1.000
_cell.length_c   1.000
_cell.angle_alpha   90.00
_cell.angle_beta   90.00
_cell.angle_gamma   90.00
#
_symmetry.space_group_name_H-M   'P 1'
#
loop_
_entity.id
_entity.type
_entity.pdbx_description
1 polymer ?
#
loop_
_entity_poly.entity_id
_entity_poly.type
_entity_poly.pdbx_seq_one_letter_code
_entity_poly.pdbx_strand_id
1 'polypeptide(L)'
;MNSEKDLKRIMIKEKELTVSCAELADYEVVDAIGKLISFEHVAELFQGLVNLSPRKVQDILERSSSVQANRVFLFLGRYYDHQWVNRVDETRIKLGAGKRQVVEKGRFDERYQITVPEILNVKKR
;
A
#
# COMPACT_ATOMS: atom_id res chain seq x y z
N MET A 1 -13.59 -4.93 -5.74
CA MET A 1 -13.31 -4.81 -4.29
C MET A 1 -14.59 -4.31 -3.64
N ASN A 2 -15.19 -5.04 -2.70
CA ASN A 2 -16.32 -4.50 -1.95
C ASN A 2 -15.76 -3.64 -0.81
N SER A 3 -15.80 -2.31 -0.99
CA SER A 3 -15.14 -1.33 -0.11
C SER A 3 -16.10 -0.65 0.87
N GLU A 4 -17.41 -0.92 0.79
CA GLU A 4 -18.44 -0.16 1.52
C GLU A 4 -18.23 -0.18 3.04
N LYS A 5 -17.74 -1.31 3.59
CA LYS A 5 -17.46 -1.46 5.03
C LYS A 5 -16.27 -0.64 5.53
N ASP A 6 -15.43 -0.13 4.62
CA ASP A 6 -14.25 0.66 4.92
C ASP A 6 -14.46 2.15 4.63
N LEU A 7 -15.69 2.54 4.34
CA LEU A 7 -16.13 3.93 4.26
C LEU A 7 -16.66 4.39 5.62
N LYS A 8 -16.39 5.65 5.96
CA LYS A 8 -16.92 6.33 7.13
C LYS A 8 -17.56 7.64 6.72
N ARG A 9 -18.56 8.08 7.49
CA ARG A 9 -19.20 9.37 7.31
C ARG A 9 -18.54 10.39 8.22
N ILE A 10 -18.18 11.55 7.68
CA ILE A 10 -17.61 12.67 8.44
C ILE A 10 -18.38 13.95 8.12
N MET A 11 -18.42 14.87 9.08
CA MET A 11 -19.01 16.19 8.90
C MET A 11 -17.92 17.21 8.64
N ILE A 12 -17.96 17.90 7.50
CA ILE A 12 -17.07 19.01 7.17
C ILE A 12 -17.92 20.22 6.78
N LYS A 13 -17.81 21.33 7.52
CA LYS A 13 -18.56 22.58 7.26
C LYS A 13 -20.07 22.31 7.03
N GLU A 14 -20.67 21.56 7.96
CA GLU A 14 -22.10 21.18 7.93
C GLU A 14 -22.53 20.26 6.78
N LYS A 15 -21.59 19.74 5.99
CA LYS A 15 -21.86 18.74 4.95
C LYS A 15 -21.40 17.36 5.40
N GLU A 16 -22.27 16.37 5.24
CA GLU A 16 -21.90 14.96 5.42
C GLU A 16 -21.14 14.49 4.18
N LEU A 17 -19.96 13.92 4.40
CA LEU A 17 -19.11 13.33 3.37
C LEU A 17 -18.82 11.87 3.72
N THR A 18 -18.95 11.00 2.72
CA THR A 18 -18.48 9.62 2.80
C THR A 18 -17.02 9.59 2.37
N VAL A 19 -16.13 9.10 3.24
CA VAL A 19 -14.69 9.04 2.99
C VAL A 19 -14.15 7.66 3.34
N SER A 20 -13.04 7.26 2.72
CA SER A 20 -12.31 6.06 3.08
C SER A 20 -11.78 6.15 4.52
N CYS A 21 -11.74 5.02 5.24
CA CYS A 21 -10.88 4.88 6.40
C CYS A 21 -9.41 4.98 5.99
N ALA A 22 -8.51 5.19 6.96
CA ALA A 22 -7.09 5.42 6.67
C ALA A 22 -6.50 4.28 5.83
N GLU A 23 -6.71 3.03 6.25
CA GLU A 23 -6.13 1.86 5.56
C GLU A 23 -6.62 1.72 4.11
N LEU A 24 -7.90 2.04 3.86
CA LEU A 24 -8.44 2.03 2.50
C LEU A 24 -7.90 3.19 1.67
N ALA A 25 -7.85 4.41 2.23
CA ALA A 25 -7.32 5.58 1.54
C ALA A 25 -5.86 5.38 1.13
N ASP A 26 -5.04 4.83 2.04
CA ASP A 26 -3.63 4.55 1.78
C ASP A 26 -3.46 3.49 0.68
N TYR A 27 -4.30 2.47 0.71
CA TYR A 27 -4.32 1.44 -0.32
C TYR A 27 -4.74 2.00 -1.70
N GLU A 28 -5.74 2.87 -1.73
CA GLU A 28 -6.20 3.56 -2.94
C GLU A 28 -5.10 4.44 -3.54
N VAL A 29 -4.35 5.14 -2.69
CA VAL A 29 -3.18 5.95 -3.10
C VAL A 29 -2.09 5.07 -3.73
N VAL A 30 -1.83 3.89 -3.17
CA VAL A 30 -0.87 2.92 -3.76
C VAL A 30 -1.36 2.38 -5.11
N ASP A 31 -2.65 2.04 -5.25
CA ASP A 31 -3.19 1.54 -6.52
C ASP A 31 -3.24 2.61 -7.63
N ALA A 32 -3.13 3.88 -7.26
CA ALA A 32 -3.04 5.00 -8.18
C ALA A 32 -1.63 5.20 -8.79
N ILE A 33 -0.61 4.45 -8.33
CA ILE A 33 0.76 4.53 -8.87
C ILE A 33 0.78 4.23 -10.37
N GLY A 34 1.42 5.13 -11.13
CA GLY A 34 1.53 5.03 -12.59
C GLY A 34 0.26 5.41 -13.35
N LYS A 35 -0.82 5.75 -12.63
CA LYS A 35 -2.07 6.30 -13.21
C LYS A 35 -2.20 7.79 -12.90
N LEU A 36 -2.06 8.14 -11.63
CA LEU A 36 -2.33 9.49 -11.11
C LEU A 36 -1.21 10.04 -10.20
N ILE A 37 -0.40 9.16 -9.61
CA ILE A 37 0.65 9.53 -8.65
C ILE A 37 1.94 8.74 -8.95
N SER A 38 3.10 9.33 -8.66
CA SER A 38 4.39 8.67 -8.79
C SER A 38 4.64 7.74 -7.59
N PHE A 39 5.54 6.76 -7.77
CA PHE A 39 5.92 5.87 -6.67
C PHE A 39 6.53 6.66 -5.52
N GLU A 40 7.41 7.62 -5.83
CA GLU A 40 8.13 8.44 -4.85
C GLU A 40 7.18 9.24 -3.97
N HIS A 41 6.15 9.86 -4.55
CA HIS A 41 5.16 10.60 -3.79
C HIS A 41 4.33 9.67 -2.89
N VAL A 42 3.98 8.47 -3.36
CA VAL A 42 3.35 7.48 -2.47
C VAL A 42 4.27 7.05 -1.34
N ALA A 43 5.56 6.88 -1.60
CA ALA A 43 6.55 6.54 -0.57
C ALA A 43 6.65 7.63 0.51
N GLU A 44 6.70 8.90 0.12
CA GLU A 44 6.69 10.05 1.04
C GLU A 44 5.46 10.05 1.96
N LEU A 45 4.26 9.82 1.40
CA LEU A 45 3.03 9.67 2.19
C LEU A 45 3.13 8.47 3.15
N PHE A 46 3.67 7.35 2.65
CA PHE A 46 3.80 6.11 3.42
C PHE A 46 4.72 6.23 4.64
N GLN A 47 5.67 7.16 4.65
CA GLN A 47 6.53 7.39 5.81
C GLN A 47 5.73 7.73 7.08
N GLY A 48 4.61 8.45 6.95
CA GLY A 48 3.77 8.87 8.07
C GLY A 48 2.75 7.83 8.57
N LEU A 49 2.59 6.70 7.88
CA LEU A 49 1.51 5.74 8.12
C LEU A 49 1.81 4.74 9.24
N VAL A 50 2.22 5.23 10.42
CA VAL A 50 2.68 4.37 11.53
C VAL A 50 1.54 3.67 12.30
N ASN A 51 0.30 4.14 12.18
CA ASN A 51 -0.83 3.77 13.05
C ASN A 51 -1.94 2.95 12.36
N LEU A 52 -1.65 2.26 11.25
CA LEU A 52 -2.65 1.44 10.57
C LEU A 52 -3.05 0.20 11.39
N SER A 53 -4.33 -0.15 11.38
CA SER A 53 -4.82 -1.37 11.99
C SER A 53 -4.40 -2.59 11.17
N PRO A 54 -3.58 -3.52 11.72
CA PRO A 54 -3.13 -4.69 10.97
C PRO A 54 -4.28 -5.57 10.47
N ARG A 55 -5.37 -5.65 11.24
CA ARG A 55 -6.56 -6.44 10.86
C ARG A 55 -7.27 -5.86 9.64
N LYS A 56 -7.37 -4.52 9.55
CA LYS A 56 -7.97 -3.86 8.40
C LYS A 56 -7.06 -3.94 7.18
N VAL A 57 -5.76 -3.71 7.36
CA VAL A 57 -4.76 -3.91 6.31
C VAL A 57 -4.83 -5.32 5.75
N GLN A 58 -4.87 -6.35 6.60
CA GLN A 58 -5.03 -7.75 6.18
C GLN A 58 -6.27 -7.92 5.31
N ASP A 59 -7.44 -7.49 5.81
CA ASP A 59 -8.72 -7.66 5.10
C ASP A 59 -8.76 -6.93 3.75
N ILE A 60 -8.19 -5.72 3.67
CA ILE A 60 -8.06 -4.94 2.43
C ILE A 60 -7.16 -5.67 1.42
N LEU A 61 -6.00 -6.15 1.85
CA LEU A 61 -5.03 -6.80 0.97
C LEU A 61 -5.53 -8.18 0.49
N GLU A 62 -6.24 -8.94 1.33
CA GLU A 62 -6.80 -10.24 0.96
C GLU A 62 -7.88 -10.15 -0.13
N ARG A 63 -8.77 -9.15 -0.02
CA ARG A 63 -9.87 -8.96 -0.98
C ARG A 63 -9.46 -8.17 -2.23
N SER A 64 -8.25 -7.63 -2.24
CA SER A 64 -7.74 -6.86 -3.38
C SER A 64 -7.45 -7.76 -4.57
N SER A 65 -7.81 -7.27 -5.77
CA SER A 65 -7.45 -7.90 -7.05
C SER A 65 -6.15 -7.37 -7.65
N SER A 66 -5.61 -6.25 -7.15
CA SER A 66 -4.44 -5.57 -7.72
C SER A 66 -3.15 -6.11 -7.12
N VAL A 67 -2.50 -7.01 -7.85
CA VAL A 67 -1.22 -7.61 -7.44
C VAL A 67 -0.12 -6.56 -7.28
N GLN A 68 -0.10 -5.54 -8.14
CA GLN A 68 0.90 -4.47 -8.06
C GLN A 68 0.73 -3.68 -6.76
N ALA A 69 -0.49 -3.23 -6.46
CA ALA A 69 -0.73 -2.45 -5.26
C ALA A 69 -0.46 -3.25 -3.98
N ASN A 70 -0.88 -4.52 -3.93
CA ASN A 70 -0.56 -5.41 -2.80
C ASN A 70 0.95 -5.50 -2.54
N ARG A 71 1.74 -5.72 -3.61
CA ARG A 71 3.21 -5.81 -3.53
C ARG A 71 3.84 -4.49 -3.07
N VAL A 72 3.42 -3.36 -3.64
CA VAL A 72 3.97 -2.05 -3.28
C VAL A 72 3.61 -1.65 -1.85
N PHE A 73 2.38 -1.89 -1.42
CA PHE A 73 1.92 -1.59 -0.06
C PHE A 73 2.76 -2.34 0.98
N LEU A 74 2.98 -3.64 0.78
CA LEU A 74 3.81 -4.47 1.64
C LEU A 74 5.30 -4.13 1.57
N PHE A 75 5.79 -3.75 0.38
CA PHE A 75 7.16 -3.23 0.21
C PHE A 75 7.37 -1.98 1.05
N LEU A 76 6.52 -0.96 0.91
CA LEU A 76 6.64 0.30 1.65
C LEU A 76 6.48 0.10 3.15
N GLY A 77 5.52 -0.75 3.57
CA GLY A 77 5.34 -1.11 4.98
C GLY A 77 6.61 -1.69 5.60
N ARG A 78 7.33 -2.56 4.89
CA ARG A 78 8.60 -3.13 5.35
C ARG A 78 9.78 -2.17 5.22
N TYR A 79 9.82 -1.40 4.14
CA TYR A 79 10.87 -0.42 3.90
C TYR A 79 10.97 0.61 5.03
N TYR A 80 9.82 1.12 5.50
CA TYR A 80 9.73 2.06 6.61
C TYR A 80 9.70 1.39 8.00
N ASP A 81 9.81 0.06 8.08
CA ASP A 81 9.77 -0.73 9.32
C ASP A 81 8.51 -0.48 10.17
N HIS A 82 7.36 -0.34 9.51
CA HIS A 82 6.10 -0.12 10.19
C HIS A 82 5.68 -1.35 10.99
N GLN A 83 5.43 -1.18 12.29
CA GLN A 83 5.12 -2.30 13.20
C GLN A 83 3.88 -3.09 12.79
N TRP A 84 2.91 -2.45 12.13
CA TRP A 84 1.70 -3.14 11.67
C TRP A 84 1.98 -4.17 10.57
N VAL A 85 3.01 -3.99 9.73
CA VAL A 85 3.30 -4.91 8.61
C VAL A 85 3.75 -6.28 9.11
N ASN A 86 4.38 -6.33 10.28
CA ASN A 86 4.85 -7.57 10.91
C ASN A 86 3.70 -8.46 11.40
N ARG A 87 2.47 -7.93 11.46
CA ARG A 87 1.26 -8.64 11.87
C ARG A 87 0.37 -9.05 10.69
N VAL A 88 0.83 -8.80 9.46
CA VAL A 88 0.14 -9.17 8.23
C VAL A 88 0.61 -10.56 7.78
N ASP A 89 -0.33 -11.45 7.53
CA ASP A 89 -0.10 -12.77 6.95
C ASP A 89 -0.09 -12.65 5.41
N GLU A 90 1.11 -12.56 4.85
CA GLU A 90 1.34 -12.47 3.40
C GLU A 90 0.89 -13.73 2.64
N THR A 91 0.76 -14.89 3.31
CA THR A 91 0.38 -16.15 2.64
C THR A 91 -1.07 -16.15 2.14
N ARG A 92 -1.90 -15.28 2.71
CA ARG A 92 -3.31 -15.09 2.35
C ARG A 92 -3.53 -13.99 1.32
N ILE A 93 -2.48 -13.25 0.96
CA ILE A 93 -2.56 -12.08 0.08
C ILE A 93 -2.22 -12.51 -1.35
N LYS A 94 -3.01 -12.03 -2.31
CA LYS A 94 -2.74 -12.26 -3.73
C LYS A 94 -1.53 -11.46 -4.20
N LEU A 95 -0.34 -12.06 -4.08
CA LEU A 95 0.91 -11.51 -4.59
C LEU A 95 1.23 -11.95 -6.01
N GLY A 96 0.51 -12.92 -6.58
CA GLY A 96 0.73 -13.40 -7.95
C GLY A 96 2.16 -13.91 -8.21
N ALA A 97 2.48 -14.15 -9.48
CA ALA A 97 3.78 -14.66 -9.91
C ALA A 97 4.45 -13.71 -10.91
N GLY A 98 5.78 -13.80 -10.99
CA GLY A 98 6.58 -13.10 -11.98
C GLY A 98 6.96 -11.68 -11.59
N LYS A 99 7.90 -11.12 -12.37
CA LYS A 99 8.43 -9.78 -12.18
C LYS A 99 7.44 -8.73 -12.69
N ARG A 100 7.31 -7.61 -11.98
CA ARG A 100 6.56 -6.43 -12.41
C ARG A 100 7.46 -5.21 -12.46
N GLN A 101 7.45 -4.51 -13.59
CA GLN A 101 8.05 -3.18 -13.65
C GLN A 101 7.02 -2.17 -13.15
N VAL A 102 7.24 -1.61 -11.96
CA VAL A 102 6.38 -0.54 -11.41
C VAL A 102 7.00 0.82 -11.72
N VAL A 103 8.33 0.92 -11.68
CA VAL A 103 9.10 2.10 -12.07
C VAL A 103 10.16 1.72 -13.11
N GLU A 104 10.27 2.50 -14.18
CA GLU A 104 11.33 2.34 -15.17
C GLU A 104 12.68 2.71 -14.59
N LYS A 105 13.74 1.99 -14.98
CA LYS A 105 15.12 2.20 -14.48
C LYS A 105 15.24 2.18 -12.94
N GLY A 106 14.27 1.56 -12.26
CA GLY A 106 14.33 1.30 -10.84
C GLY A 106 15.16 0.08 -10.51
N ARG A 107 15.46 -0.09 -9.22
CA ARG A 107 16.08 -1.31 -8.68
C ARG A 107 15.03 -2.41 -8.54
N PHE A 108 15.39 -3.65 -8.82
CA PHE A 108 14.53 -4.80 -8.57
C PHE A 108 14.53 -5.20 -7.08
N ASP A 109 13.35 -5.29 -6.49
CA ASP A 109 13.12 -5.91 -5.18
C ASP A 109 12.80 -7.40 -5.37
N GLU A 110 13.65 -8.28 -4.84
CA GLU A 110 13.52 -9.72 -5.03
C GLU A 110 12.33 -10.31 -4.26
N ARG A 111 12.03 -9.77 -3.07
CA ARG A 111 10.98 -10.29 -2.19
C ARG A 111 9.60 -10.15 -2.83
N TYR A 112 9.28 -8.97 -3.33
CA TYR A 112 7.99 -8.65 -3.93
C TYR A 112 8.01 -8.69 -5.46
N GLN A 113 9.17 -8.96 -6.06
CA GLN A 113 9.38 -9.05 -7.50
C GLN A 113 8.86 -7.81 -8.25
N ILE A 114 9.18 -6.62 -7.74
CA ILE A 114 8.81 -5.33 -8.34
C ILE A 114 10.05 -4.46 -8.57
N THR A 115 10.02 -3.58 -9.57
CA THR A 115 11.00 -2.48 -9.62
C THR A 115 10.55 -1.33 -8.73
N VAL A 116 11.48 -0.76 -7.97
CA VAL A 116 11.26 0.36 -7.05
C VAL A 116 12.26 1.47 -7.33
N PRO A 117 11.96 2.74 -6.99
CA PRO A 117 12.91 3.85 -7.16
C PRO A 117 14.25 3.56 -6.48
N GLU A 118 15.36 3.89 -7.14
CA GLU A 118 16.71 3.64 -6.58
C GLU A 118 16.93 4.35 -5.24
N ILE A 119 16.33 5.53 -5.07
CA ILE A 119 16.41 6.34 -3.84
C ILE A 119 15.90 5.61 -2.60
N LEU A 120 14.98 4.64 -2.77
CA LEU A 120 14.50 3.80 -1.68
C LEU A 120 15.53 2.70 -1.41
N ASN A 121 16.66 3.06 -0.80
CA ASN A 121 17.75 2.15 -0.48
C ASN A 121 17.35 1.09 0.55
N VAL A 122 17.59 -0.19 0.25
CA VAL A 122 17.42 -1.25 1.26
C VAL A 122 18.35 -0.91 2.43
N LYS A 123 17.79 -0.51 3.58
CA LYS A 123 18.54 -0.49 4.83
C LYS A 123 18.98 -1.94 5.07
N LYS A 124 20.25 -2.22 4.79
CA LYS A 124 20.91 -3.46 5.21
C LYS A 124 20.71 -3.54 6.72
N ARG A 125 19.95 -4.55 7.15
CA ARG A 125 19.96 -4.99 8.54
C ARG A 125 21.37 -5.46 8.91
#